data_AF-A0A6G0W5X0-F1
#
_entry.id   AF-A0A6G0W5X0-F1
#
_cell.length_a   1.000
_cell.length_b   1.000
_cell.length_c   1.000
_cell.angle_alpha   90.00
_cell.angle_beta   90.00
_cell.angle_gamma   90.00
#
_symmetry.space_group_name_H-M   'P 1'
#
loop_
_entity.id
_entity.type
_entity.pdbx_description
1 polymer ?
#
loop_
_entity_poly.entity_id
_entity_poly.type
_entity_poly.pdbx_seq_one_letter_code
_entity_poly.pdbx_strand_id
1 'polypeptide(L)'
;MGFVWKVRDKETGPGRLPMISITKQQQILGIVQVQYNLQGHTKYTALPNIFTVPSTPQWPHHLHECIVEVSLLRRAHRMGLLDASIVASMDAMGFVWDVSQHQWGLFMEALCTFKTLYGHVEVPSNFQVPDNNPEWPVHLWAMKLGSKVHSVRSGKLKVTLERKQELDAMEFLWDAEELHRERILLALKTYKEIHNDLYVPKLFVVPTGDPAWPSDVAGMKLGYVGSNLRERRDSTSDKFKKQLDSLGFTWSGKRVES
;
A
#
# COMPACT_ATOMS: atom_id res chain seq x y z
N MET A 1 -41.58 -6.44 8.28
CA MET A 1 -41.35 -5.78 9.59
C MET A 1 -39.86 -5.55 9.72
N GLY A 2 -39.37 -4.47 9.11
CA GLY A 2 -37.96 -4.09 9.15
C GLY A 2 -37.63 -3.41 10.47
N PHE A 3 -36.68 -3.96 11.21
CA PHE A 3 -36.23 -3.40 12.48
C PHE A 3 -35.21 -2.29 12.21
N VAL A 4 -35.73 -1.07 12.04
CA VAL A 4 -34.93 0.17 11.97
C VAL A 4 -34.50 0.55 13.38
N TRP A 5 -33.20 0.79 13.55
CA TRP A 5 -32.59 1.26 14.79
C TRP A 5 -33.13 2.65 15.18
N LYS A 6 -34.12 2.67 16.07
CA LYS A 6 -34.41 3.83 16.94
C LYS A 6 -34.80 3.33 18.32
N VAL A 7 -33.78 3.10 19.16
CA VAL A 7 -33.96 3.15 20.61
C VAL A 7 -33.33 4.46 21.07
N ARG A 8 -34.16 5.51 21.13
CA ARG A 8 -33.91 6.62 22.05
C ARG A 8 -34.31 6.11 23.44
N ASP A 9 -33.39 5.44 24.13
CA ASP A 9 -33.46 5.46 25.58
C ASP A 9 -32.99 6.85 26.01
N LYS A 10 -33.97 7.67 26.36
CA LYS A 10 -33.76 8.92 27.10
C LYS A 10 -33.18 8.53 28.46
N GLU A 11 -31.86 8.57 28.58
CA GLU A 11 -31.13 8.98 29.78
C GLU A 11 -29.63 8.85 29.51
N THR A 12 -29.03 9.91 28.96
CA THR A 12 -27.68 10.40 29.27
C THR A 12 -27.34 11.56 28.35
N GLY A 13 -26.77 12.63 28.91
CA GLY A 13 -26.40 13.85 28.21
C GLY A 13 -25.34 13.66 27.11
N PRO A 14 -24.95 14.72 26.41
CA PRO A 14 -24.01 14.65 25.30
C PRO A 14 -22.62 14.24 25.84
N GLY A 15 -22.28 12.95 25.72
CA GLY A 15 -20.93 12.48 26.06
C GLY A 15 -20.80 11.06 26.61
N ARG A 16 -21.88 10.36 27.00
CA ARG A 16 -21.77 8.94 27.41
C ARG A 16 -22.08 8.01 26.24
N LEU A 17 -21.16 7.09 25.98
CA LEU A 17 -21.44 5.98 25.07
C LEU A 17 -22.47 5.06 25.70
N PRO A 18 -23.47 4.58 24.94
CA PRO A 18 -24.34 3.54 25.45
C PRO A 18 -23.48 2.31 25.76
N MET A 19 -23.50 1.89 27.03
CA MET A 19 -22.82 0.70 27.49
C MET A 19 -23.38 -0.51 26.73
N ILE A 20 -22.53 -1.23 26.00
CA ILE A 20 -22.96 -2.40 25.24
C ILE A 20 -23.24 -3.52 26.26
N SER A 21 -24.51 -3.89 26.44
CA SER A 21 -24.91 -4.97 27.35
C SER A 21 -24.22 -6.29 26.99
N ILE A 22 -23.91 -7.12 27.99
CA ILE A 22 -23.23 -8.42 27.80
C ILE A 22 -23.90 -9.32 26.75
N THR A 23 -25.24 -9.39 26.72
CA THR A 23 -25.99 -10.17 25.72
C THR A 23 -25.73 -9.69 24.29
N LYS A 24 -25.64 -8.37 24.08
CA LYS A 24 -25.26 -7.80 22.77
C LYS A 24 -23.82 -8.12 22.42
N GLN A 25 -22.90 -8.09 23.39
CA GLN A 25 -21.51 -8.48 23.17
C GLN A 25 -21.40 -9.95 22.72
N GLN A 26 -22.18 -10.86 23.33
CA GLN A 26 -22.28 -12.26 22.93
C GLN A 26 -22.86 -12.45 21.52
N GLN A 27 -23.89 -11.68 21.14
CA GLN A 27 -24.44 -11.71 19.78
C GLN A 27 -23.40 -11.27 18.75
N ILE A 28 -22.65 -10.20 19.04
CA ILE A 28 -21.57 -9.71 18.16
C ILE A 28 -20.44 -10.75 18.07
N LEU A 29 -20.09 -11.41 19.18
CA LEU A 29 -19.11 -12.50 19.16
C LEU A 29 -19.57 -13.64 18.24
N GLY A 30 -20.85 -14.02 18.28
CA GLY A 30 -21.43 -15.01 17.36
C GLY A 30 -21.32 -14.59 15.89
N ILE A 31 -21.55 -13.31 15.59
CA ILE A 31 -21.36 -12.75 14.24
C ILE A 31 -19.90 -12.84 13.79
N VAL A 32 -18.96 -12.47 14.66
CA VAL A 32 -17.51 -12.58 14.39
C VAL A 32 -17.11 -14.03 14.15
N GLN A 33 -17.64 -14.97 14.94
CA GLN A 33 -17.36 -16.40 14.78
C GLN A 33 -17.84 -16.95 13.43
N VAL A 34 -19.05 -16.57 13.01
CA VAL A 34 -19.57 -16.94 11.69
C VAL A 34 -18.69 -16.34 10.60
N GLN A 35 -18.34 -15.05 10.68
CA GLN A 35 -17.45 -14.41 9.71
C GLN A 35 -16.10 -15.13 9.62
N TYR A 36 -15.49 -15.47 10.76
CA TYR A 36 -14.22 -16.19 10.84
C TYR A 36 -14.27 -17.56 10.15
N ASN A 37 -15.40 -18.27 10.26
CA ASN A 37 -15.58 -19.58 9.62
C ASN A 37 -15.87 -19.47 8.12
N LEU A 38 -16.44 -18.35 7.66
CA LEU A 38 -16.78 -18.12 6.25
C LEU A 38 -15.62 -17.54 5.44
N GLN A 39 -14.72 -16.79 6.07
CA GLN A 39 -13.54 -16.25 5.38
C GLN A 39 -12.55 -17.38 5.03
N GLY A 40 -11.96 -17.32 3.83
CA GLY A 40 -11.03 -18.35 3.34
C GLY A 40 -9.64 -18.36 4.00
N HIS A 41 -9.45 -17.67 5.13
CA HIS A 41 -8.18 -17.61 5.86
C HIS A 41 -8.39 -17.39 7.36
N THR A 42 -7.44 -17.81 8.18
CA THR A 42 -7.54 -17.71 9.65
C THR A 42 -6.69 -16.59 10.25
N LYS A 43 -5.95 -15.82 9.44
CA LYS A 43 -4.95 -14.85 9.93
C LYS A 43 -5.55 -13.69 10.73
N TYR A 44 -6.71 -13.21 10.32
CA TYR A 44 -7.42 -12.10 10.97
C TYR A 44 -8.90 -12.17 10.65
N THR A 45 -9.73 -11.53 11.47
CA THR A 45 -11.16 -11.34 11.20
C THR A 45 -11.47 -9.86 11.14
N ALA A 46 -11.81 -9.37 9.95
CA ALA A 46 -12.17 -7.98 9.74
C ALA A 46 -13.64 -7.85 9.36
N LEU A 47 -14.34 -6.96 10.07
CA LEU A 47 -15.68 -6.51 9.71
C LEU A 47 -15.65 -5.03 9.30
N PRO A 48 -16.50 -4.61 8.34
CA PRO A 48 -16.66 -3.21 7.97
C PRO A 48 -17.19 -2.40 9.15
N ASN A 49 -17.03 -1.08 9.11
CA ASN A 49 -17.46 -0.19 10.21
C ASN A 49 -18.94 -0.30 10.54
N ILE A 50 -19.76 -0.59 9.51
CA ILE A 50 -21.17 -0.92 9.63
C ILE A 50 -21.35 -2.25 8.91
N PHE A 51 -21.74 -3.29 9.65
CA PHE A 51 -21.98 -4.61 9.11
C PHE A 51 -23.45 -4.94 9.24
N THR A 52 -24.11 -5.28 8.12
CA THR A 52 -25.48 -5.80 8.16
C THR A 52 -25.41 -7.30 8.01
N VAL A 53 -25.97 -8.03 8.98
CA VAL A 53 -25.98 -9.49 8.97
C VAL A 53 -26.83 -9.98 7.79
N PRO A 54 -26.25 -10.76 6.86
CA PRO A 54 -26.98 -11.32 5.73
C PRO A 54 -28.08 -12.27 6.18
N SER A 55 -29.19 -12.30 5.45
CA SER A 55 -30.30 -13.23 5.70
C SER A 55 -30.05 -14.63 5.13
N THR A 56 -28.79 -15.05 5.00
CA THR A 56 -28.43 -16.37 4.46
C THR A 56 -28.40 -17.44 5.57
N PRO A 57 -28.54 -18.74 5.24
CA PRO A 57 -28.65 -19.82 6.25
C PRO A 57 -27.41 -19.98 7.13
N GLN A 58 -26.26 -19.45 6.70
CA GLN A 58 -25.01 -19.49 7.45
C GLN A 58 -25.04 -18.56 8.67
N TRP A 59 -25.95 -17.57 8.69
CA TRP A 59 -26.11 -16.63 9.80
C TRP A 59 -27.31 -17.02 10.68
N PRO A 60 -27.26 -16.80 12.00
CA PRO A 60 -28.37 -17.09 12.89
C PRO A 60 -29.62 -16.30 12.52
N HIS A 61 -30.76 -16.98 12.37
CA HIS A 61 -32.03 -16.37 11.94
C HIS A 61 -32.46 -15.15 12.76
N HIS A 62 -32.24 -15.17 14.08
CA HIS A 62 -32.60 -14.06 14.96
C HIS A 62 -31.70 -12.82 14.82
N LEU A 63 -30.61 -12.92 14.06
CA LEU A 63 -29.68 -11.82 13.78
C LEU A 63 -29.79 -11.33 12.34
N HIS A 64 -30.63 -11.94 11.49
CA HIS A 64 -30.81 -11.51 10.10
C HIS A 64 -31.21 -10.03 10.02
N GLU A 65 -30.58 -9.29 9.10
CA GLU A 65 -30.75 -7.84 8.88
C GLU A 65 -30.35 -6.94 10.06
N CYS A 66 -29.79 -7.52 11.13
CA CYS A 66 -29.25 -6.76 12.24
C CYS A 66 -28.04 -5.95 11.77
N ILE A 67 -27.98 -4.68 12.18
CA ILE A 67 -26.87 -3.78 11.85
C ILE A 67 -25.94 -3.69 13.06
N VAL A 68 -24.69 -4.09 12.87
CA VAL A 68 -23.63 -3.99 13.87
C VAL A 68 -22.73 -2.81 13.51
N GLU A 69 -22.73 -1.79 14.36
CA GLU A 69 -21.76 -0.70 14.30
C GLU A 69 -20.43 -1.13 14.94
N VAL A 70 -19.56 -1.72 14.13
CA VAL A 70 -18.24 -2.20 14.55
C VAL A 70 -17.32 -1.05 15.01
N SER A 71 -17.55 0.17 14.51
CA SER A 71 -16.87 1.38 15.00
C SER A 71 -17.15 1.65 16.47
N LEU A 72 -18.39 1.45 16.92
CA LEU A 72 -18.78 1.58 18.34
C LEU A 72 -18.14 0.48 19.18
N LEU A 73 -18.12 -0.76 18.67
CA LEU A 73 -17.45 -1.88 19.34
C LEU A 73 -15.96 -1.60 19.56
N ARG A 74 -15.24 -1.18 18.51
CA ARG A 74 -13.80 -0.82 18.60
C ARG A 74 -13.56 0.33 19.57
N ARG A 75 -14.47 1.30 19.63
CA ARG A 75 -14.40 2.41 20.60
C ARG A 75 -14.64 1.93 22.03
N ALA A 76 -15.63 1.07 22.26
CA ALA A 76 -15.91 0.48 23.56
C ALA A 76 -14.74 -0.37 24.07
N HIS A 77 -14.08 -1.13 23.19
CA HIS A 77 -12.86 -1.87 23.50
C HIS A 77 -11.73 -0.95 23.99
N ARG A 78 -11.45 0.14 23.26
CA ARG A 78 -10.43 1.13 23.64
C ARG A 78 -10.70 1.76 25.01
N MET A 79 -11.97 1.88 25.39
CA MET A 79 -12.39 2.43 26.68
C MET A 79 -12.47 1.39 27.80
N GLY A 80 -12.16 0.11 27.54
CA GLY A 80 -12.24 -0.96 28.52
C GLY A 80 -13.67 -1.31 28.94
N LEU A 81 -14.66 -1.04 28.09
CA LEU A 81 -16.10 -1.23 28.40
C LEU A 81 -16.64 -2.59 27.94
N LEU A 82 -15.79 -3.44 27.37
CA LEU A 82 -16.16 -4.78 26.92
C LEU A 82 -15.75 -5.82 27.96
N ASP A 83 -16.51 -6.91 28.01
CA ASP A 83 -16.20 -8.03 28.86
C ASP A 83 -14.90 -8.73 28.42
N ALA A 84 -14.04 -9.05 29.38
CA ALA A 84 -12.70 -9.56 29.09
C ALA A 84 -12.74 -10.92 28.37
N SER A 85 -13.74 -11.77 28.65
CA SER A 85 -13.88 -13.07 28.00
C SER A 85 -14.31 -12.93 26.53
N ILE A 86 -15.14 -11.92 26.24
CA ILE A 86 -15.55 -11.60 24.86
C ILE A 86 -14.36 -11.07 24.07
N VAL A 87 -13.59 -10.15 24.66
CA VAL A 87 -12.38 -9.62 24.02
C VAL A 87 -11.38 -10.73 23.75
N ALA A 88 -11.08 -11.57 24.74
CA ALA A 88 -10.17 -12.70 24.58
C ALA A 88 -10.62 -13.69 23.48
N SER A 89 -11.93 -13.94 23.36
CA SER A 89 -12.49 -14.79 22.30
C SER A 89 -12.35 -14.16 20.91
N MET A 90 -12.56 -12.85 20.80
CA MET A 90 -12.34 -12.11 19.56
C MET A 90 -10.85 -12.05 19.18
N ASP A 91 -9.97 -11.87 20.15
CA ASP A 91 -8.52 -11.89 19.96
C ASP A 91 -8.03 -13.25 19.46
N ALA A 92 -8.57 -14.35 20.00
CA ALA A 92 -8.26 -15.71 19.55
C ALA A 92 -8.65 -15.94 18.07
N MET A 93 -9.66 -15.23 17.56
CA MET A 93 -10.06 -15.23 16.15
C MET A 93 -9.32 -14.17 15.30
N GLY A 94 -8.33 -13.48 15.88
CA GLY A 94 -7.58 -12.42 15.22
C GLY A 94 -8.46 -11.23 14.83
N PHE A 95 -9.46 -10.90 15.65
CA PHE A 95 -10.36 -9.78 15.34
C PHE A 95 -9.60 -8.45 15.23
N VAL A 96 -9.90 -7.70 14.17
CA VAL A 96 -9.22 -6.43 13.90
C VAL A 96 -9.84 -5.29 14.70
N TRP A 97 -9.25 -5.01 15.86
CA TRP A 97 -9.59 -3.86 16.71
C TRP A 97 -9.11 -2.52 16.16
N ASP A 98 -7.87 -2.46 15.67
CA ASP A 98 -7.30 -1.28 15.03
C ASP A 98 -7.13 -1.51 13.53
N VAL A 99 -8.05 -0.93 12.76
CA VAL A 99 -8.05 -1.03 11.30
C VAL A 99 -6.82 -0.34 10.70
N SER A 100 -6.39 0.80 11.26
CA SER A 100 -5.24 1.54 10.73
C SER A 100 -3.96 0.74 10.93
N GLN A 101 -3.78 0.16 12.11
CA GLN A 101 -2.61 -0.66 12.41
C GLN A 101 -2.61 -1.95 11.59
N HIS A 102 -3.77 -2.59 11.46
CA HIS A 102 -3.90 -3.78 10.64
C HIS A 102 -3.63 -3.50 9.15
N GLN A 103 -4.19 -2.44 8.58
CA GLN A 103 -3.92 -2.05 7.19
C GLN A 103 -2.44 -1.70 6.95
N TRP A 104 -1.76 -1.15 7.95
CA TRP A 104 -0.32 -0.92 7.92
C TRP A 104 0.46 -2.23 7.94
N GLY A 105 0.12 -3.17 8.83
CA GLY A 105 0.73 -4.49 8.87
C GLY A 105 0.60 -5.25 7.54
N LEU A 106 -0.59 -5.23 6.93
CA LEU A 106 -0.81 -5.81 5.60
C LEU A 106 0.01 -5.13 4.50
N PHE A 107 0.21 -3.81 4.60
CA PHE A 107 1.06 -3.06 3.67
C PHE A 107 2.53 -3.44 3.81
N MET A 108 3.03 -3.54 5.05
CA MET A 108 4.40 -3.97 5.35
C MET A 108 4.64 -5.42 4.90
N GLU A 109 3.69 -6.32 5.14
CA GLU A 109 3.77 -7.71 4.67
C GLU A 109 3.85 -7.76 3.14
N ALA A 110 3.00 -7.02 2.43
CA ALA A 110 3.02 -6.95 0.98
C ALA A 110 4.32 -6.36 0.43
N LEU A 111 4.90 -5.35 1.10
CA LEU A 111 6.21 -4.79 0.75
C LEU A 111 7.34 -5.80 0.95
N CYS A 112 7.30 -6.56 2.05
CA CYS A 112 8.28 -7.60 2.34
C CYS A 112 8.21 -8.71 1.27
N THR A 113 7.02 -9.21 0.95
CA THR A 113 6.82 -10.17 -0.14
C THR A 113 7.33 -9.62 -1.47
N PHE A 114 7.04 -8.36 -1.80
CA PHE A 114 7.59 -7.73 -3.00
C PHE A 114 9.12 -7.72 -3.00
N LYS A 115 9.76 -7.32 -1.90
CA LYS A 115 11.23 -7.31 -1.77
C LYS A 115 11.81 -8.71 -1.94
N THR A 116 11.19 -9.73 -1.37
CA THR A 116 11.64 -11.13 -1.52
C THR A 116 11.55 -11.62 -2.96
N LEU A 117 10.49 -11.27 -3.69
CA LEU A 117 10.26 -11.74 -5.06
C LEU A 117 11.09 -10.98 -6.11
N TYR A 118 11.26 -9.67 -5.94
CA TYR A 118 11.90 -8.81 -6.94
C TYR A 118 13.31 -8.34 -6.52
N GLY A 119 13.72 -8.61 -5.27
CA GLY A 119 15.02 -8.18 -4.73
C GLY A 119 15.09 -6.70 -4.34
N HIS A 120 14.06 -5.90 -4.62
CA HIS A 120 14.03 -4.46 -4.39
C HIS A 120 12.66 -3.96 -3.92
N VAL A 121 12.59 -2.72 -3.43
CA VAL A 121 11.34 -2.05 -2.98
C VAL A 121 10.86 -0.94 -3.92
N GLU A 122 11.37 -0.91 -5.15
CA GLU A 122 10.88 -0.06 -6.25
C GLU A 122 9.53 -0.54 -6.79
N VAL A 123 8.47 -0.43 -5.99
CA VAL A 123 7.13 -0.83 -6.44
C VAL A 123 6.59 0.19 -7.47
N PRO A 124 6.17 -0.24 -8.67
CA PRO A 124 5.51 0.63 -9.65
C PRO A 124 4.19 1.20 -9.10
N SER A 125 3.84 2.44 -9.44
CA SER A 125 2.66 3.12 -8.87
C SER A 125 1.31 2.44 -9.20
N ASN A 126 1.24 1.72 -10.32
CA ASN A 126 0.08 0.95 -10.76
C ASN A 126 0.14 -0.53 -10.36
N PHE A 127 1.17 -0.97 -9.64
CA PHE A 127 1.31 -2.37 -9.25
C PHE A 127 0.17 -2.80 -8.33
N GLN A 128 -0.46 -3.90 -8.72
CA GLN A 128 -1.49 -4.59 -7.96
C GLN A 128 -1.02 -6.02 -7.72
N VAL A 129 -1.19 -6.51 -6.49
CA VAL A 129 -0.86 -7.89 -6.15
C VAL A 129 -1.71 -8.84 -7.01
N PRO A 130 -1.09 -9.75 -7.77
CA PRO A 130 -1.83 -10.73 -8.57
C PRO A 130 -2.71 -11.59 -7.68
N ASP A 131 -3.92 -11.90 -8.14
CA ASP A 131 -4.92 -12.73 -7.44
C ASP A 131 -4.86 -14.21 -7.85
N ASN A 132 -3.81 -14.59 -8.57
CA ASN A 132 -3.59 -15.95 -9.06
C ASN A 132 -2.14 -16.43 -8.85
N ASN A 133 -1.31 -15.66 -8.12
CA ASN A 133 0.07 -16.04 -7.83
C ASN A 133 0.18 -16.62 -6.40
N PRO A 134 0.53 -17.92 -6.26
CA PRO A 134 0.68 -18.56 -4.95
C PRO A 134 1.87 -18.05 -4.11
N GLU A 135 2.82 -17.34 -4.72
CA GLU A 135 3.92 -16.68 -3.99
C GLU A 135 3.43 -15.51 -3.13
N TRP A 136 2.25 -14.98 -3.45
CA TRP A 136 1.60 -13.95 -2.66
C TRP A 136 0.61 -14.57 -1.68
N PRO A 137 0.64 -14.17 -0.40
CA PRO A 137 -0.41 -14.53 0.55
C PRO A 137 -1.79 -14.14 0.04
N VAL A 138 -2.74 -15.07 0.11
CA VAL A 138 -4.11 -14.92 -0.45
C VAL A 138 -4.81 -13.67 0.06
N HIS A 139 -4.59 -13.31 1.33
CA HIS A 139 -5.21 -12.13 1.95
C HIS A 139 -4.60 -10.79 1.48
N LEU A 140 -3.54 -10.81 0.67
CA LEU A 140 -2.94 -9.63 0.03
C LEU A 140 -3.33 -9.50 -1.44
N TRP A 141 -3.99 -10.52 -2.02
CA TRP A 141 -4.41 -10.52 -3.41
C TRP A 141 -5.28 -9.31 -3.76
N ALA A 142 -5.12 -8.82 -4.99
CA ALA A 142 -5.74 -7.59 -5.50
C ALA A 142 -5.41 -6.31 -4.72
N MET A 143 -4.49 -6.33 -3.75
CA MET A 143 -4.05 -5.11 -3.08
C MET A 143 -3.33 -4.18 -4.07
N LYS A 144 -3.78 -2.93 -4.14
CA LYS A 144 -3.12 -1.85 -4.90
C LYS A 144 -1.86 -1.33 -4.18
N LEU A 145 -0.86 -2.21 -4.03
CA LEU A 145 0.37 -1.93 -3.31
C LEU A 145 1.09 -0.71 -3.88
N GLY A 146 1.18 -0.59 -5.21
CA GLY A 146 1.78 0.55 -5.90
C GLY A 146 1.17 1.89 -5.52
N SER A 147 -0.16 1.94 -5.42
CA SER A 147 -0.89 3.16 -5.04
C SER A 147 -0.62 3.55 -3.58
N LYS A 148 -0.48 2.56 -2.68
CA LYS A 148 -0.12 2.82 -1.28
C LYS A 148 1.30 3.35 -1.17
N VAL A 149 2.26 2.71 -1.82
CA VAL A 149 3.66 3.16 -1.90
C VAL A 149 3.75 4.57 -2.46
N HIS A 150 3.05 4.87 -3.56
CA HIS A 150 3.02 6.20 -4.14
C HIS A 150 2.47 7.25 -3.16
N SER A 151 1.43 6.90 -2.39
CA SER A 151 0.82 7.80 -1.41
C SER A 151 1.74 8.08 -0.21
N VAL A 152 2.57 7.11 0.18
CA VAL A 152 3.65 7.29 1.16
C VAL A 152 4.72 8.24 0.60
N ARG A 153 5.23 7.97 -0.61
CA ARG A 153 6.26 8.78 -1.28
C ARG A 153 5.82 10.22 -1.52
N SER A 154 4.57 10.42 -1.94
CA SER A 154 4.03 11.76 -2.21
C SER A 154 3.63 12.53 -0.95
N GLY A 155 3.84 11.96 0.25
CA GLY A 155 3.43 12.56 1.53
C GLY A 155 1.91 12.68 1.72
N LYS A 156 1.10 12.07 0.85
CA LYS A 156 -0.38 12.07 0.96
C LYS A 156 -0.83 11.25 2.16
N LEU A 157 -0.17 10.13 2.40
CA LEU A 157 -0.34 9.35 3.61
C LEU A 157 0.63 9.87 4.67
N LYS A 158 0.10 10.49 5.73
CA LYS A 158 0.94 10.88 6.88
C LYS A 158 1.43 9.61 7.59
N VAL A 159 2.73 9.40 7.57
CA VAL A 159 3.40 8.29 8.23
C VAL A 159 3.94 8.77 9.58
N THR A 160 3.70 8.02 10.65
CA THR A 160 4.27 8.32 11.97
C THR A 160 5.77 8.06 11.97
N LEU A 161 6.50 8.57 12.96
CA LEU A 161 7.94 8.35 13.06
C LEU A 161 8.30 6.85 13.14
N GLU A 162 7.55 6.08 13.92
CA GLU A 162 7.70 4.62 14.07
C GLU A 162 7.54 3.91 12.71
N ARG A 163 6.44 4.22 12.00
CA ARG A 163 6.18 3.66 10.67
C ARG A 163 7.23 4.06 9.63
N LYS A 164 7.81 5.25 9.78
CA LYS A 164 8.93 5.69 8.95
C LYS A 164 10.17 4.83 9.23
N GLN A 165 10.49 4.58 10.50
CA GLN A 165 11.62 3.72 10.89
C GLN A 165 11.44 2.28 10.38
N GLU A 166 10.22 1.73 10.42
CA GLU A 166 9.92 0.41 9.87
C GLU A 166 10.17 0.34 8.35
N LEU A 167 9.80 1.40 7.62
CA LEU A 167 10.09 1.51 6.19
C LEU A 167 11.59 1.68 5.93
N ASP A 168 12.27 2.53 6.69
CA ASP A 168 13.72 2.73 6.60
C ASP A 168 14.49 1.42 6.80
N ALA A 169 14.06 0.59 7.75
CA ALA A 169 14.65 -0.74 8.00
C ALA A 169 14.49 -1.71 6.81
N MET A 170 13.52 -1.49 5.93
CA MET A 170 13.36 -2.24 4.68
C MET A 170 14.12 -1.62 3.50
N GLU A 171 14.94 -0.58 3.75
CA GLU A 171 15.60 0.24 2.73
C GLU A 171 14.58 0.89 1.79
N PHE A 172 13.45 1.31 2.35
CA PHE A 172 12.36 1.90 1.59
C PHE A 172 12.81 3.16 0.86
N LEU A 173 12.60 3.15 -0.45
CA LEU A 173 12.96 4.26 -1.32
C LEU A 173 11.91 5.37 -1.23
N TRP A 174 12.21 6.39 -0.44
CA TRP A 174 11.38 7.58 -0.26
C TRP A 174 11.33 8.45 -1.52
N ASP A 175 12.47 8.64 -2.16
CA ASP A 175 12.60 9.44 -3.36
C ASP A 175 12.92 8.54 -4.57
N ALA A 176 11.89 7.82 -5.03
CA ALA A 176 12.00 7.04 -6.26
C ALA A 176 12.28 7.92 -7.49
N GLU A 177 11.98 9.23 -7.42
CA GLU A 177 12.28 10.15 -8.51
C GLU A 177 13.78 10.49 -8.53
N GLU A 178 14.40 10.77 -7.38
CA GLU A 178 15.85 10.99 -7.28
C GLU A 178 16.61 9.72 -7.66
N LEU A 179 16.21 8.54 -7.20
CA LEU A 179 16.87 7.29 -7.62
C LEU A 179 16.71 7.04 -9.13
N HIS A 180 15.53 7.32 -9.70
CA HIS A 180 15.32 7.23 -11.13
C HIS A 180 16.24 8.22 -11.88
N ARG A 181 16.36 9.47 -11.39
CA ARG A 181 17.29 10.47 -11.92
C ARG A 181 18.74 9.99 -11.83
N GLU A 182 19.16 9.42 -10.72
CA GLU A 182 20.50 8.87 -10.53
C GLU A 182 20.78 7.74 -11.53
N ARG A 183 19.82 6.83 -11.73
CA ARG A 183 19.93 5.76 -12.74
C ARG A 183 19.99 6.31 -14.17
N ILE A 184 19.24 7.38 -14.47
CA ILE A 184 19.34 8.08 -15.76
C ILE A 184 20.74 8.68 -15.93
N LEU A 185 21.26 9.38 -14.93
CA LEU A 185 22.60 9.98 -14.97
C LEU A 185 23.67 8.90 -15.15
N LEU A 186 23.55 7.78 -14.44
CA LEU A 186 24.44 6.63 -14.56
C LEU A 186 24.40 6.05 -15.99
N ALA A 187 23.20 5.78 -16.52
CA ALA A 187 23.03 5.24 -17.85
C ALA A 187 23.59 6.19 -18.94
N LEU A 188 23.34 7.50 -18.82
CA LEU A 188 23.88 8.50 -19.75
C LEU A 188 25.40 8.61 -19.64
N LYS A 189 25.96 8.56 -18.42
CA LYS A 189 27.40 8.58 -18.19
C LYS A 189 28.07 7.36 -18.84
N THR A 190 27.56 6.17 -18.59
CA THR A 190 28.05 4.93 -19.22
C THR A 190 27.92 4.98 -20.74
N TYR A 191 26.79 5.48 -21.27
CA TYR A 191 26.62 5.66 -22.71
C TYR A 191 27.71 6.58 -23.30
N LYS A 192 28.00 7.71 -22.63
CA LYS A 192 29.05 8.65 -23.03
C LYS A 192 30.43 8.00 -23.01
N GLU A 193 30.74 7.20 -22.00
CA GLU A 193 32.02 6.50 -21.90
C GLU A 193 32.21 5.48 -23.04
N ILE A 194 31.14 4.81 -23.47
CA ILE A 194 31.17 3.80 -24.54
C ILE A 194 31.16 4.43 -25.94
N HIS A 195 30.28 5.41 -26.17
CA HIS A 195 30.00 5.94 -27.50
C HIS A 195 30.66 7.31 -27.76
N ASN A 196 31.28 7.91 -26.75
CA ASN A 196 31.87 9.24 -26.77
C ASN A 196 30.91 10.36 -27.22
N ASP A 197 29.60 10.10 -27.18
CA ASP A 197 28.54 11.08 -27.40
C ASP A 197 27.38 10.85 -26.44
N LEU A 198 26.48 11.84 -26.32
CA LEU A 198 25.25 11.75 -25.53
C LEU A 198 24.01 11.76 -26.43
N TYR A 199 24.19 11.48 -27.72
CA TYR A 199 23.10 11.42 -28.67
C TYR A 199 22.54 10.00 -28.71
N VAL A 200 21.81 9.64 -27.66
CA VAL A 200 21.20 8.31 -27.55
C VAL A 200 20.09 8.14 -28.60
N PRO A 201 20.17 7.14 -29.51
CA PRO A 201 19.13 6.85 -30.48
C PRO A 201 17.80 6.57 -29.79
N LYS A 202 16.67 7.05 -30.33
CA LYS A 202 15.34 6.97 -29.69
C LYS A 202 14.93 5.55 -29.28
N LEU A 203 15.34 4.53 -30.03
CA LEU A 203 15.01 3.12 -29.78
C LEU A 203 16.08 2.38 -28.97
N PHE A 204 17.14 3.06 -28.53
CA PHE A 204 18.21 2.43 -27.76
C PHE A 204 17.70 1.96 -26.40
N VAL A 205 17.99 0.70 -26.09
CA VAL A 205 17.71 0.05 -24.82
C VAL A 205 19.04 -0.44 -24.27
N VAL A 206 19.30 -0.16 -22.99
CA VAL A 206 20.52 -0.63 -22.32
C VAL A 206 20.56 -2.16 -22.38
N PRO A 207 21.65 -2.76 -22.90
CA PRO A 207 21.79 -4.20 -22.98
C PRO A 207 21.67 -4.89 -21.61
N THR A 208 21.03 -6.06 -21.58
CA THR A 208 20.98 -6.92 -20.39
C THR A 208 22.15 -7.90 -20.42
N GLY A 209 22.99 -7.91 -19.40
CA GLY A 209 24.11 -8.85 -19.27
C GLY A 209 25.42 -8.42 -19.93
N ASP A 210 25.50 -7.18 -20.42
CA ASP A 210 26.76 -6.59 -20.90
C ASP A 210 27.56 -6.04 -19.70
N PRO A 211 28.79 -6.51 -19.45
CA PRO A 211 29.62 -6.03 -18.34
C PRO A 211 29.97 -4.53 -18.42
N ALA A 212 29.89 -3.92 -19.60
CA ALA A 212 30.11 -2.48 -19.75
C ALA A 212 28.98 -1.64 -19.13
N TRP A 213 27.82 -2.24 -18.85
CA TRP A 213 26.66 -1.58 -18.29
C TRP A 213 26.40 -2.00 -16.85
N PRO A 214 26.16 -1.05 -15.93
CA PRO A 214 25.71 -1.39 -14.58
C PRO A 214 24.39 -2.17 -14.61
N SER A 215 24.28 -3.20 -13.77
CA SER A 215 23.06 -4.03 -13.64
C SER A 215 21.81 -3.20 -13.40
N ASP A 216 21.97 -2.10 -12.67
CA ASP A 216 20.87 -1.24 -12.21
C ASP A 216 20.21 -0.46 -13.36
N VAL A 217 20.87 -0.34 -14.52
CA VAL A 217 20.33 0.35 -15.70
C VAL A 217 20.00 -0.61 -16.85
N ALA A 218 20.23 -1.92 -16.66
CA ALA A 218 19.95 -2.95 -17.65
C ALA A 218 18.48 -2.93 -18.09
N GLY A 219 18.23 -3.00 -19.40
CA GLY A 219 16.88 -2.95 -19.97
C GLY A 219 16.22 -1.57 -19.96
N MET A 220 16.89 -0.53 -19.47
CA MET A 220 16.36 0.83 -19.52
C MET A 220 16.23 1.31 -20.98
N LYS A 221 15.05 1.80 -21.37
CA LYS A 221 14.81 2.42 -22.69
C LYS A 221 15.43 3.82 -22.75
N LEU A 222 16.74 3.92 -22.62
CA LEU A 222 17.49 5.17 -22.45
C LEU A 222 17.24 6.16 -23.61
N GLY A 223 17.04 5.65 -24.84
CA GLY A 223 16.66 6.49 -25.99
C GLY A 223 15.32 7.21 -25.85
N TYR A 224 14.32 6.51 -25.32
CA TYR A 224 13.01 7.06 -25.02
C TYR A 224 13.11 8.06 -23.87
N VAL A 225 13.85 7.72 -22.81
CA VAL A 225 14.10 8.61 -21.67
C VAL A 225 14.77 9.90 -22.12
N GLY A 226 15.85 9.82 -22.89
CA GLY A 226 16.54 10.99 -23.42
C GLY A 226 15.64 11.87 -24.29
N SER A 227 14.76 11.27 -25.10
CA SER A 227 13.77 12.00 -25.90
C SER A 227 12.76 12.73 -25.01
N ASN A 228 12.20 12.05 -24.00
CA ASN A 228 11.28 12.64 -23.04
C ASN A 228 11.92 13.78 -22.26
N LEU A 229 13.20 13.66 -21.86
CA LEU A 229 13.92 14.74 -21.19
C LEU A 229 14.00 16.00 -22.07
N ARG A 230 14.31 15.83 -23.36
CA ARG A 230 14.34 16.95 -24.32
C ARG A 230 12.97 17.62 -24.49
N GLU A 231 11.92 16.82 -24.61
CA GLU A 231 10.53 17.33 -24.73
C GLU A 231 10.05 18.04 -23.46
N ARG A 232 10.48 17.56 -22.29
CA ARG A 232 10.06 18.05 -20.97
C ARG A 232 11.08 18.96 -20.30
N ARG A 233 11.98 19.59 -21.07
CA ARG A 233 13.03 20.47 -20.56
C ARG A 233 12.47 21.49 -19.58
N ASP A 234 11.42 22.22 -19.95
CA ASP A 234 10.89 23.31 -19.13
C ASP A 234 10.27 22.82 -17.81
N SER A 235 9.67 21.63 -17.82
CA SER A 235 9.09 20.99 -16.62
C SER A 235 10.10 20.24 -15.75
N THR A 236 11.35 20.12 -16.18
CA THR A 236 12.40 19.43 -15.42
C THR A 236 12.96 20.35 -14.33
N SER A 237 13.26 19.80 -13.15
CA SER A 237 13.82 20.59 -12.04
C SER A 237 15.20 21.19 -12.39
N ASP A 238 15.47 22.39 -11.92
CA ASP A 238 16.73 23.09 -12.25
C ASP A 238 17.97 22.38 -11.67
N LYS A 239 17.81 21.70 -10.52
CA LYS A 239 18.85 20.82 -9.97
C LYS A 239 19.23 19.73 -10.97
N PHE A 240 18.23 19.04 -11.52
CA PHE A 240 18.46 17.93 -12.43
C PHE A 240 18.98 18.39 -13.80
N LYS A 241 18.49 19.54 -14.31
CA LYS A 241 19.06 20.17 -15.51
C LYS A 241 20.56 20.44 -15.35
N LYS A 242 20.98 21.04 -14.24
CA LYS A 242 22.40 21.30 -13.97
C LYS A 242 23.24 20.01 -13.94
N GLN A 243 22.71 18.92 -13.40
CA GLN A 243 23.39 17.62 -13.42
C GLN A 243 23.55 17.09 -14.86
N LEU A 244 22.49 17.17 -15.68
CA LEU A 244 22.54 16.78 -17.10
C LEU A 244 23.49 17.67 -17.92
N ASP A 245 23.46 18.99 -17.69
CA ASP A 245 24.36 19.95 -18.32
C ASP A 245 25.82 19.68 -17.96
N SER A 246 26.11 19.32 -16.69
CA SER A 246 27.47 18.96 -16.25
C SER A 246 28.01 17.69 -16.92
N LEU A 247 27.13 16.77 -17.31
CA LEU A 247 27.49 15.60 -18.13
C LEU A 247 27.72 15.96 -19.60
N GLY A 248 27.29 17.14 -20.04
CA GLY A 248 27.32 17.58 -21.44
C GLY A 248 26.09 17.11 -22.24
N PHE A 249 24.96 16.86 -21.57
CA PHE A 249 23.75 16.39 -22.25
C PHE A 249 23.22 17.42 -23.25
N THR A 250 22.98 16.97 -24.48
CA THR A 250 22.48 17.83 -25.56
C THR A 250 20.95 17.86 -25.56
N TRP A 251 20.41 19.04 -25.25
CA TRP A 251 18.96 19.30 -25.29
C TRP A 251 18.42 19.46 -26.71
N SER A 252 19.28 19.70 -27.70
CA SER A 252 18.89 19.75 -29.12
C SER A 252 18.71 18.34 -29.68
N GLY A 253 17.64 18.13 -30.46
CA GLY A 253 17.39 16.84 -31.15
C GLY A 253 18.32 16.55 -32.33
N LYS A 254 19.29 17.42 -32.60
CA LYS A 254 20.26 17.31 -33.70
C LYS A 254 21.61 16.89 -33.13
N ARG A 255 22.26 15.92 -33.78
CA ARG A 255 23.66 15.60 -33.51
C ARG A 255 24.48 16.86 -33.77
N VAL A 256 25.25 17.30 -32.78
CA VAL A 256 26.22 18.38 -33.00
C VAL A 256 27.41 17.71 -33.69
N GLU A 257 27.52 17.91 -35.01
CA GLU A 257 28.71 17.55 -35.75
C GLU A 257 29.82 18.51 -35.29
N SER A 258 30.83 17.95 -34.61
CA SER A 258 32.09 18.63 -34.28
C SER A 258 33.07 18.50 -35.44
#